data_AF-A0A3R6ZRC6-F1
#
_entry.id   AF-A0A3R6ZRC6-F1
#
_cell.length_a   1.000
_cell.length_b   1.000
_cell.length_c   1.000
_cell.angle_alpha   90.00
_cell.angle_beta   90.00
_cell.angle_gamma   90.00
#
_symmetry.space_group_name_H-M   'P 1'
#
loop_
_entity.id
_entity.type
_entity.pdbx_description
1 polymer ?
#
loop_
_entity_poly.entity_id
_entity_poly.type
_entity_poly.pdbx_seq_one_letter_code
_entity_poly.pdbx_strand_id
1 'polypeptide(L)'
;MVNPLTRCVEDYSLPPFAQLRPDDIAPALRTAMAEFASDLVAIEDDLACPDAEISWESVMDRLEIIDDPLERLWSIVTQLMQVVNVPELRAAHADVQEEIVSLQSKRAQSLVVFQAMTTLRHSAAYESYTTEQQNAVAAGHVGATSENGPWKLSLELPVYNPVMKFCSNRSIRETLWHAFNVKANANELVVVEMLQLRHELAQLLGFATFAELSLANKVAPSVDAVLDTLEELRDKALPRSQAELRLLEEFAASHDHPLPLQQWDIPYCLMTFNDLALLFGRVGIGLRIALTSAEYTAASGMEGIEMDALAVPVAMMKRFCYHSVDFIKSISSHYQTHQPLPQTDLDKIVAAKRFMAGTTLTRQLSLAAIDLSVHHHHGTSATITADSTDALVEKIKHEYIWSEVQAHDAYACFEDTQGDLPAWKATGKRFRDTILALSGVLHPTKAFELFRGRKLHTHAMLEQYGLL
;
A
#
# COMPACT_ATOMS: atom_id res chain seq x y z
N MET A 1 -25.23 21.88 -23.40
CA MET A 1 -24.16 20.96 -23.85
C MET A 1 -24.10 19.90 -22.77
N VAL A 2 -24.15 18.60 -23.11
CA VAL A 2 -24.09 17.54 -22.07
C VAL A 2 -22.72 17.61 -21.40
N ASN A 3 -22.70 17.48 -20.07
CA ASN A 3 -21.46 17.55 -19.30
C ASN A 3 -20.56 16.35 -19.68
N PRO A 4 -19.27 16.58 -20.01
CA PRO A 4 -18.37 15.51 -20.46
C PRO A 4 -18.13 14.43 -19.38
N LEU A 5 -18.25 14.77 -18.09
CA LEU A 5 -18.15 13.82 -16.99
C LEU A 5 -19.39 12.92 -16.90
N THR A 6 -20.59 13.50 -16.91
CA THR A 6 -21.86 12.73 -16.93
C THR A 6 -21.89 11.75 -18.10
N ARG A 7 -21.57 12.24 -19.31
CA ARG A 7 -21.52 11.40 -20.50
C ARG A 7 -20.48 10.27 -20.41
N CYS A 8 -19.34 10.52 -19.76
CA CYS A 8 -18.32 9.49 -19.59
C CYS A 8 -18.83 8.28 -18.80
N VAL A 9 -19.64 8.53 -17.77
CA VAL A 9 -20.29 7.50 -16.95
C VAL A 9 -21.38 6.79 -17.77
N GLU A 10 -22.28 7.54 -18.41
CA GLU A 10 -23.34 6.99 -19.28
C GLU A 10 -22.80 6.07 -20.38
N ASP A 11 -21.76 6.50 -21.10
CA ASP A 11 -21.13 5.76 -22.21
C ASP A 11 -20.18 4.64 -21.71
N TYR A 12 -20.03 4.42 -20.39
CA TYR A 12 -19.05 3.51 -19.77
C TYR A 12 -17.62 3.66 -20.34
N SER A 13 -17.26 4.89 -20.69
CA SER A 13 -16.04 5.22 -21.45
C SER A 13 -14.90 5.71 -20.55
N LEU A 14 -13.71 5.90 -21.14
CA LEU A 14 -12.57 6.47 -20.42
C LEU A 14 -12.80 7.96 -20.13
N PRO A 15 -12.41 8.45 -18.93
CA PRO A 15 -12.54 9.87 -18.58
C PRO A 15 -11.91 10.80 -19.63
N PRO A 16 -12.64 11.81 -20.14
CA PRO A 16 -12.17 12.70 -21.19
C PRO A 16 -11.21 13.77 -20.65
N PHE A 17 -10.11 13.33 -20.01
CA PHE A 17 -9.14 14.18 -19.29
C PHE A 17 -8.60 15.36 -20.12
N ALA A 18 -8.52 15.22 -21.45
CA ALA A 18 -8.07 16.28 -22.35
C ALA A 18 -9.12 17.39 -22.63
N GLN A 19 -10.38 17.18 -22.23
CA GLN A 19 -11.52 18.08 -22.50
C GLN A 19 -12.22 18.56 -21.21
N LEU A 20 -12.02 17.84 -20.10
CA LEU A 20 -12.53 18.13 -18.76
C LEU A 20 -12.03 19.48 -18.24
N ARG A 21 -12.92 20.24 -17.60
CA ARG A 21 -12.62 21.51 -16.92
C ARG A 21 -13.04 21.41 -15.45
N PRO A 22 -12.42 22.19 -14.54
CA PRO A 22 -12.85 22.26 -13.14
C PRO A 22 -14.35 22.61 -13.00
N ASP A 23 -14.86 23.50 -13.85
CA ASP A 23 -16.27 23.92 -13.87
C ASP A 23 -17.26 22.78 -14.22
N ASP A 24 -16.80 21.70 -14.86
CA ASP A 24 -17.62 20.54 -15.19
C ASP A 24 -17.86 19.64 -13.95
N ILE A 25 -17.02 19.75 -12.91
CA ILE A 25 -17.00 18.83 -11.76
C ILE A 25 -18.26 18.95 -10.90
N ALA A 26 -18.50 20.13 -10.34
CA ALA A 26 -19.59 20.32 -9.38
C ALA A 26 -20.99 20.07 -9.98
N PRO A 27 -21.30 20.47 -11.24
CA PRO A 27 -22.57 20.11 -11.88
C PRO A 27 -22.73 18.60 -12.08
N ALA A 28 -21.68 17.87 -12.48
CA ALA A 28 -21.77 16.42 -12.68
C ALA A 28 -22.00 15.67 -11.35
N LEU A 29 -21.22 16.02 -10.31
CA LEU A 29 -21.34 15.39 -9.00
C LEU A 29 -22.68 15.70 -8.33
N ARG A 30 -23.16 16.95 -8.38
CA ARG A 30 -24.48 17.30 -7.79
C ARG A 30 -25.65 16.63 -8.52
N THR A 31 -25.54 16.35 -9.82
CA THR A 31 -26.52 15.50 -10.53
C THR A 31 -26.50 14.07 -10.01
N ALA A 32 -25.33 13.41 -10.01
CA ALA A 32 -25.21 12.03 -9.54
C ALA A 32 -25.58 11.87 -8.04
N MET A 33 -25.24 12.84 -7.19
CA MET A 33 -25.68 12.88 -5.79
C MET A 33 -27.21 12.93 -5.64
N ALA A 34 -27.91 13.67 -6.51
CA ALA A 34 -29.36 13.79 -6.45
C ALA A 34 -30.05 12.50 -6.92
N GLU A 35 -29.51 11.86 -7.96
CA GLU A 35 -29.94 10.55 -8.45
C GLU A 35 -29.71 9.48 -7.37
N PHE A 36 -28.49 9.35 -6.86
CA PHE A 36 -28.13 8.48 -5.73
C PHE A 36 -29.05 8.67 -4.52
N ALA A 37 -29.31 9.93 -4.11
CA ALA A 37 -30.13 10.20 -2.93
C ALA A 37 -31.60 9.80 -3.14
N SER A 38 -32.11 9.90 -4.37
CA SER A 38 -33.44 9.42 -4.75
C SER A 38 -33.50 7.90 -4.73
N ASP A 39 -32.54 7.24 -5.36
CA ASP A 39 -32.55 5.79 -5.52
C ASP A 39 -32.25 5.06 -4.21
N LEU A 40 -31.42 5.64 -3.33
CA LEU A 40 -31.23 5.14 -1.97
C LEU A 40 -32.54 5.16 -1.17
N VAL A 41 -33.33 6.24 -1.26
CA VAL A 41 -34.64 6.32 -0.58
C VAL A 41 -35.61 5.28 -1.14
N ALA A 42 -35.61 5.06 -2.46
CA ALA A 42 -36.44 4.02 -3.08
C ALA A 42 -36.03 2.60 -2.62
N ILE A 43 -34.73 2.33 -2.45
CA ILE A 43 -34.23 1.09 -1.86
C ILE A 43 -34.67 0.97 -0.38
N GLU A 44 -34.54 2.04 0.41
CA GLU A 44 -34.97 2.06 1.82
C GLU A 44 -36.46 1.78 1.98
N ASP A 45 -37.31 2.40 1.16
CA ASP A 45 -38.77 2.20 1.17
C ASP A 45 -39.16 0.77 0.76
N ASP A 46 -38.54 0.21 -0.28
CA ASP A 46 -38.80 -1.17 -0.73
C ASP A 46 -38.39 -2.20 0.35
N LEU A 47 -37.21 -2.03 0.95
CA LEU A 47 -36.68 -2.95 1.98
C LEU A 47 -37.39 -2.82 3.33
N ALA A 48 -38.06 -1.70 3.60
CA ALA A 48 -38.88 -1.50 4.79
C ALA A 48 -40.24 -2.23 4.72
N CYS A 49 -40.63 -2.77 3.56
CA CYS A 49 -41.88 -3.51 3.41
C CYS A 49 -41.83 -4.86 4.18
N PRO A 50 -42.83 -5.19 5.03
CA PRO A 50 -42.81 -6.44 5.81
C PRO A 50 -42.79 -7.74 4.99
N ASP A 51 -43.27 -7.68 3.74
CA ASP A 51 -43.31 -8.81 2.80
C ASP A 51 -42.15 -8.73 1.76
N ALA A 52 -41.14 -7.88 1.97
CA ALA A 52 -40.01 -7.74 1.06
C ALA A 52 -39.19 -9.05 0.96
N GLU A 53 -38.96 -9.51 -0.28
CA GLU A 53 -38.05 -10.62 -0.54
C GLU A 53 -36.60 -10.11 -0.44
N ILE A 54 -35.94 -10.41 0.69
CA ILE A 54 -34.54 -10.04 0.95
C ILE A 54 -33.63 -11.09 0.30
N SER A 55 -33.21 -10.80 -0.94
CA SER A 55 -32.25 -11.57 -1.72
C SER A 55 -30.99 -10.73 -1.98
N TRP A 56 -29.97 -11.34 -2.59
CA TRP A 56 -28.76 -10.60 -2.95
C TRP A 56 -29.06 -9.55 -4.02
N GLU A 57 -29.85 -9.92 -5.03
CA GLU A 57 -30.30 -9.06 -6.13
C GLU A 57 -31.18 -7.91 -5.63
N SER A 58 -31.99 -8.14 -4.58
CA SER A 58 -32.86 -7.09 -4.03
C SER A 58 -32.14 -6.09 -3.11
N VAL A 59 -30.87 -6.33 -2.75
CA VAL A 59 -30.07 -5.46 -1.87
C VAL A 59 -28.74 -5.06 -2.52
N MET A 60 -27.85 -6.01 -2.77
CA MET A 60 -26.46 -5.75 -3.16
C MET A 60 -26.33 -5.28 -4.61
N ASP A 61 -27.02 -5.93 -5.57
CA ASP A 61 -27.00 -5.48 -6.97
C ASP A 61 -27.57 -4.06 -7.12
N ARG A 62 -28.64 -3.75 -6.37
CA ARG A 62 -29.24 -2.41 -6.35
C ARG A 62 -28.29 -1.36 -5.76
N LEU A 63 -27.57 -1.69 -4.69
CA LEU A 63 -26.59 -0.78 -4.08
C LEU A 63 -25.39 -0.53 -5.02
N GLU A 64 -24.83 -1.57 -5.62
CA GLU A 64 -23.76 -1.48 -6.63
C GLU A 64 -24.16 -0.55 -7.81
N ILE A 65 -25.39 -0.71 -8.33
CA ILE A 65 -25.91 0.12 -9.43
C ILE A 65 -26.01 1.61 -9.06
N ILE A 66 -26.39 1.94 -7.82
CA ILE A 66 -26.55 3.36 -7.41
C ILE A 66 -25.22 3.99 -6.97
N ASP A 67 -24.28 3.20 -6.43
CA ASP A 67 -22.99 3.71 -5.98
C ASP A 67 -22.06 4.06 -7.17
N ASP A 68 -22.02 3.24 -8.24
CA ASP A 68 -21.08 3.35 -9.37
C ASP A 68 -21.00 4.76 -10.02
N PRO A 69 -22.11 5.45 -10.37
CA PRO A 69 -22.03 6.76 -11.03
C PRO A 69 -21.33 7.82 -10.18
N LEU A 70 -21.67 7.89 -8.89
CA LEU A 70 -21.10 8.87 -7.96
C LEU A 70 -19.64 8.52 -7.62
N GLU A 71 -19.35 7.24 -7.40
CA GLU A 71 -18.01 6.75 -7.09
C GLU A 71 -17.02 6.99 -8.25
N ARG A 72 -17.44 6.74 -9.49
CA ARG A 72 -16.62 7.01 -10.69
C ARG A 72 -16.32 8.49 -10.85
N LEU A 73 -17.33 9.34 -10.71
CA LEU A 73 -17.14 10.80 -10.79
C LEU A 73 -16.20 11.30 -9.70
N TRP A 74 -16.38 10.84 -8.47
CA TRP A 74 -15.52 11.23 -7.35
C TRP A 74 -14.10 10.68 -7.48
N SER A 75 -13.93 9.49 -8.03
CA SER A 75 -12.63 8.88 -8.34
C SER A 75 -11.87 9.68 -9.40
N ILE A 76 -12.54 10.18 -10.45
CA ILE A 76 -11.91 11.06 -11.46
C ILE A 76 -11.37 12.34 -10.81
N VAL A 77 -12.15 12.97 -9.93
CA VAL A 77 -11.75 14.21 -9.22
C VAL A 77 -10.61 13.93 -8.24
N THR A 78 -10.72 12.85 -7.45
CA THR A 78 -9.68 12.42 -6.50
C THR A 78 -8.36 12.10 -7.22
N GLN A 79 -8.41 11.42 -8.36
CA GLN A 79 -7.23 11.13 -9.19
C GLN A 79 -6.58 12.42 -9.70
N LEU A 80 -7.36 13.35 -10.26
CA LEU A 80 -6.84 14.65 -10.71
C LEU A 80 -6.20 15.44 -9.58
N MET A 81 -6.76 15.38 -8.37
CA MET A 81 -6.22 16.01 -7.17
C MET A 81 -4.89 15.43 -6.70
N GLN A 82 -4.61 14.15 -6.96
CA GLN A 82 -3.31 13.54 -6.64
C GLN A 82 -2.22 13.86 -7.69
N VAL A 83 -2.60 14.07 -8.95
CA VAL A 83 -1.65 14.00 -10.08
C VAL A 83 -1.50 15.30 -10.89
N VAL A 84 -2.47 16.22 -10.80
CA VAL A 84 -2.46 17.55 -11.42
C VAL A 84 -3.09 18.59 -10.46
N ASN A 85 -2.56 18.67 -9.23
CA ASN A 85 -3.11 19.52 -8.16
C ASN A 85 -2.94 21.03 -8.45
N VAL A 86 -4.01 21.70 -8.93
CA VAL A 86 -4.05 23.14 -9.23
C VAL A 86 -5.11 23.87 -8.38
N PRO A 87 -5.01 25.19 -8.15
CA PRO A 87 -5.95 25.95 -7.31
C PRO A 87 -7.43 25.79 -7.72
N GLU A 88 -7.70 25.73 -9.02
CA GLU A 88 -9.04 25.63 -9.59
C GLU A 88 -9.68 24.27 -9.29
N LEU A 89 -8.90 23.18 -9.37
CA LEU A 89 -9.34 21.85 -8.97
C LEU A 89 -9.50 21.72 -7.45
N ARG A 90 -8.63 22.37 -6.66
CA ARG A 90 -8.81 22.44 -5.20
C ARG A 90 -10.12 23.13 -4.82
N ALA A 91 -10.48 24.22 -5.49
CA ALA A 91 -11.74 24.92 -5.28
C ALA A 91 -12.94 24.05 -5.67
N ALA A 92 -12.90 23.42 -6.85
CA ALA A 92 -13.96 22.53 -7.32
C ALA A 92 -14.15 21.28 -6.44
N HIS A 93 -13.07 20.69 -5.92
CA HIS A 93 -13.12 19.60 -4.94
C HIS A 93 -13.73 20.05 -3.61
N ALA A 94 -13.27 21.19 -3.07
CA ALA A 94 -13.75 21.71 -1.79
C ALA A 94 -15.23 22.12 -1.82
N ASP A 95 -15.73 22.62 -2.96
CA ASP A 95 -17.15 23.01 -3.15
C ASP A 95 -18.14 21.85 -2.94
N VAL A 96 -17.74 20.60 -3.20
CA VAL A 96 -18.62 19.42 -3.15
C VAL A 96 -18.22 18.39 -2.09
N GLN A 97 -17.04 18.52 -1.48
CA GLN A 97 -16.50 17.53 -0.54
C GLN A 97 -17.41 17.29 0.67
N GLU A 98 -17.96 18.36 1.27
CA GLU A 98 -18.87 18.22 2.43
C GLU A 98 -20.18 17.51 2.05
N GLU A 99 -20.74 17.85 0.89
CA GLU A 99 -21.96 17.24 0.38
C GLU A 99 -21.77 15.74 0.14
N ILE A 100 -20.64 15.36 -0.48
CA ILE A 100 -20.28 13.95 -0.75
C ILE A 100 -20.04 13.17 0.54
N VAL A 101 -19.26 13.70 1.48
CA VAL A 101 -18.98 13.02 2.77
C VAL A 101 -20.26 12.85 3.59
N SER A 102 -21.16 13.84 3.58
CA SER A 102 -22.46 13.76 4.25
C SER A 102 -23.36 12.67 3.64
N LEU A 103 -23.41 12.59 2.31
CA LEU A 103 -24.22 11.64 1.55
C LEU A 103 -23.69 10.21 1.67
N GLN A 104 -22.37 10.01 1.60
CA GLN A 104 -21.69 8.76 1.90
C GLN A 104 -21.95 8.30 3.35
N SER A 105 -21.88 9.23 4.32
CA SER A 105 -22.18 8.95 5.73
C SER A 105 -23.65 8.53 5.92
N LYS A 106 -24.61 9.20 5.26
CA LYS A 106 -26.03 8.84 5.32
C LYS A 106 -26.26 7.41 4.82
N ARG A 107 -25.67 7.03 3.67
CA ARG A 107 -25.76 5.67 3.12
C ARG A 107 -25.12 4.64 4.06
N ALA A 108 -23.94 4.92 4.60
CA ALA A 108 -23.25 4.05 5.54
C ALA A 108 -23.98 3.88 6.90
N GLN A 109 -24.84 4.84 7.28
CA GLN A 109 -25.60 4.85 8.53
C GLN A 109 -27.07 4.38 8.38
N SER A 110 -27.50 3.95 7.18
CA SER A 110 -28.87 3.48 6.97
C SER A 110 -29.15 2.21 7.74
N LEU A 111 -30.00 2.32 8.77
CA LEU A 111 -30.36 1.20 9.65
C LEU A 111 -31.16 0.11 8.90
N VAL A 112 -31.96 0.49 7.90
CA VAL A 112 -32.74 -0.44 7.08
C VAL A 112 -31.81 -1.29 6.22
N VAL A 113 -30.89 -0.65 5.50
CA VAL A 113 -29.85 -1.33 4.72
C VAL A 113 -28.99 -2.23 5.62
N PHE A 114 -28.56 -1.74 6.78
CA PHE A 114 -27.78 -2.51 7.75
C PHE A 114 -28.52 -3.77 8.27
N GLN A 115 -29.82 -3.68 8.53
CA GLN A 115 -30.64 -4.82 8.98
C GLN A 115 -30.85 -5.87 7.87
N ALA A 116 -31.09 -5.43 6.62
CA ALA A 116 -31.15 -6.32 5.45
C ALA A 116 -29.81 -7.03 5.21
N MET A 117 -28.69 -6.29 5.22
CA MET A 117 -27.34 -6.84 5.10
C MET A 117 -26.99 -7.82 6.23
N THR A 118 -27.41 -7.53 7.47
CA THR A 118 -27.21 -8.44 8.62
C THR A 118 -27.97 -9.76 8.44
N THR A 119 -29.18 -9.71 7.86
CA THR A 119 -29.99 -10.89 7.56
C THR A 119 -29.34 -11.75 6.47
N LEU A 120 -28.83 -11.13 5.40
CA LEU A 120 -28.04 -11.78 4.34
C LEU A 120 -26.75 -12.41 4.88
N ARG A 121 -26.04 -11.75 5.79
CA ARG A 121 -24.77 -12.20 6.40
C ARG A 121 -24.90 -13.51 7.20
N HIS A 122 -26.10 -13.82 7.71
CA HIS A 122 -26.38 -15.08 8.41
C HIS A 122 -26.95 -16.18 7.50
N SER A 123 -27.06 -15.93 6.19
CA SER A 123 -27.44 -16.95 5.20
C SER A 123 -26.23 -17.79 4.74
N ALA A 124 -26.49 -18.98 4.22
CA ALA A 124 -25.45 -19.94 3.80
C ALA A 124 -24.72 -19.56 2.48
N ALA A 125 -24.97 -18.37 1.92
CA ALA A 125 -24.44 -17.93 0.62
C ALA A 125 -23.26 -16.94 0.71
N TYR A 126 -22.69 -16.74 1.90
CA TYR A 126 -21.77 -15.62 2.19
C TYR A 126 -20.31 -15.77 1.72
N GLU A 127 -19.87 -16.91 1.18
CA GLU A 127 -18.43 -17.22 0.97
C GLU A 127 -17.81 -16.75 -0.38
N SER A 128 -18.39 -15.79 -1.11
CA SER A 128 -18.11 -15.64 -2.56
C SER A 128 -17.80 -14.23 -3.14
N TYR A 129 -16.49 -13.93 -3.30
CA TYR A 129 -15.80 -13.09 -4.34
C TYR A 129 -15.62 -11.55 -4.17
N THR A 130 -14.36 -11.03 -4.32
CA THR A 130 -13.94 -9.63 -3.99
C THR A 130 -12.71 -9.02 -4.77
N THR A 131 -11.87 -8.13 -4.17
CA THR A 131 -11.79 -6.67 -4.43
C THR A 131 -10.52 -6.04 -5.06
N GLU A 132 -10.11 -6.32 -6.31
CA GLU A 132 -9.19 -5.38 -7.00
C GLU A 132 -9.35 -5.14 -8.54
N GLN A 133 -9.37 -3.86 -9.00
CA GLN A 133 -9.25 -3.42 -10.42
C GLN A 133 -8.77 -1.96 -10.69
N GLN A 134 -8.81 -0.99 -9.75
CA GLN A 134 -8.77 0.45 -10.12
C GLN A 134 -7.71 1.33 -9.44
N ASN A 135 -6.44 0.94 -9.49
CA ASN A 135 -5.31 1.76 -9.00
C ASN A 135 -4.08 1.77 -9.92
N ALA A 136 -4.08 2.61 -10.97
CA ALA A 136 -2.83 3.07 -11.64
C ALA A 136 -3.00 4.31 -12.54
N VAL A 137 -1.87 5.01 -12.75
CA VAL A 137 -1.56 5.99 -13.82
C VAL A 137 -2.07 7.42 -13.65
N ALA A 138 -1.29 8.26 -12.97
CA ALA A 138 -0.82 9.54 -13.54
C ALA A 138 0.32 10.16 -12.69
N ALA A 139 1.28 10.81 -13.38
CA ALA A 139 2.22 11.83 -12.88
C ALA A 139 3.15 12.21 -14.04
N GLY A 140 3.18 13.48 -14.49
CA GLY A 140 4.03 13.88 -15.61
C GLY A 140 4.21 15.38 -15.75
N HIS A 141 5.45 15.81 -16.03
CA HIS A 141 5.81 17.21 -16.32
C HIS A 141 6.93 17.26 -17.38
N VAL A 142 6.93 18.29 -18.22
CA VAL A 142 7.81 18.42 -19.39
C VAL A 142 8.49 19.79 -19.36
N GLY A 143 9.83 19.85 -19.40
CA GLY A 143 10.58 21.10 -19.62
C GLY A 143 11.92 21.26 -18.90
N ALA A 144 12.21 20.47 -17.85
CA ALA A 144 13.53 20.48 -17.22
C ALA A 144 14.51 19.55 -17.96
N THR A 145 15.80 19.93 -18.03
CA THR A 145 16.87 19.05 -18.52
C THR A 145 17.83 18.70 -17.38
N SER A 146 18.54 17.57 -17.50
CA SER A 146 19.55 17.15 -16.52
C SER A 146 20.77 18.09 -16.51
N GLU A 147 21.13 18.67 -17.66
CA GLU A 147 22.35 19.47 -17.85
C GLU A 147 22.16 20.95 -17.49
N ASN A 148 21.01 21.53 -17.84
CA ASN A 148 20.66 22.91 -17.53
C ASN A 148 19.43 22.94 -16.62
N GLY A 149 19.67 23.31 -15.35
CA GLY A 149 18.64 23.51 -14.33
C GLY A 149 17.76 24.75 -14.57
N PRO A 150 17.07 25.26 -13.53
CA PRO A 150 17.36 25.05 -12.11
C PRO A 150 16.97 23.66 -11.61
N TRP A 151 17.90 22.99 -10.92
CA TRP A 151 17.60 21.76 -10.20
C TRP A 151 16.92 22.09 -8.87
N LYS A 152 15.59 21.99 -8.83
CA LYS A 152 14.83 22.06 -7.58
C LYS A 152 15.04 20.77 -6.81
N LEU A 153 15.90 20.80 -5.78
CA LEU A 153 15.96 19.71 -4.81
C LEU A 153 14.66 19.71 -3.99
N SER A 154 13.80 18.72 -4.22
CA SER A 154 12.56 18.51 -3.47
C SER A 154 12.71 17.37 -2.47
N LEU A 155 11.75 17.27 -1.56
CA LEU A 155 11.63 16.17 -0.59
C LEU A 155 10.93 14.93 -1.19
N GLU A 156 10.60 14.96 -2.48
CA GLU A 156 10.03 13.82 -3.22
C GLU A 156 11.05 12.69 -3.28
N LEU A 157 10.62 11.44 -3.08
CA LEU A 157 11.54 10.29 -3.02
C LEU A 157 12.48 10.16 -4.25
N PRO A 158 12.05 10.42 -5.51
CA PRO A 158 12.94 10.40 -6.67
C PRO A 158 14.01 11.50 -6.71
N VAL A 159 13.95 12.51 -5.83
CA VAL A 159 14.96 13.57 -5.72
C VAL A 159 15.70 13.45 -4.39
N TYR A 160 14.97 13.29 -3.29
CA TYR A 160 15.52 13.09 -1.95
C TYR A 160 16.45 11.88 -1.89
N ASN A 161 16.03 10.70 -2.38
CA ASN A 161 16.88 9.52 -2.35
C ASN A 161 18.19 9.78 -3.12
N PRO A 162 18.20 10.18 -4.42
CA PRO A 162 19.43 10.58 -5.09
C PRO A 162 20.33 11.58 -4.38
N VAL A 163 19.80 12.60 -3.70
CA VAL A 163 20.63 13.55 -2.95
C VAL A 163 21.26 12.91 -1.72
N MET A 164 20.46 12.23 -0.90
CA MET A 164 20.95 11.49 0.27
C MET A 164 22.00 10.44 -0.13
N LYS A 165 21.83 9.88 -1.32
CA LYS A 165 22.67 8.79 -1.79
C LYS A 165 23.90 9.24 -2.63
N PHE A 166 23.92 10.40 -3.31
CA PHE A 166 25.03 10.77 -4.24
C PHE A 166 25.67 12.12 -3.93
N CYS A 167 25.04 12.95 -3.09
CA CYS A 167 25.57 14.27 -2.82
C CYS A 167 26.79 14.15 -1.91
N SER A 168 27.99 14.28 -2.50
CA SER A 168 29.26 14.28 -1.77
C SER A 168 29.34 15.41 -0.73
N ASN A 169 28.58 16.50 -0.94
CA ASN A 169 28.42 17.58 0.03
C ASN A 169 27.56 17.14 1.22
N ARG A 170 28.21 16.80 2.34
CA ARG A 170 27.58 16.41 3.61
C ARG A 170 26.56 17.42 4.12
N SER A 171 26.82 18.73 3.99
CA SER A 171 25.90 19.78 4.46
C SER A 171 24.58 19.81 3.68
N ILE A 172 24.59 19.45 2.39
CA ILE A 172 23.36 19.29 1.61
C ILE A 172 22.58 18.05 2.06
N ARG A 173 23.26 16.92 2.32
CA ARG A 173 22.61 15.71 2.87
C ARG A 173 21.96 15.99 4.23
N GLU A 174 22.69 16.63 5.14
CA GLU A 174 22.23 17.04 6.46
C GLU A 174 21.02 17.98 6.38
N THR A 175 21.10 19.01 5.54
CA THR A 175 19.99 19.98 5.32
C THR A 175 18.73 19.31 4.77
N LEU A 176 18.85 18.46 3.75
CA LEU A 176 17.70 17.74 3.20
C LEU A 176 17.14 16.69 4.17
N TRP A 177 18.00 16.00 4.93
CA TRP A 177 17.56 15.04 5.93
C TRP A 177 16.75 15.74 7.02
N HIS A 178 17.23 16.84 7.58
CA HIS A 178 16.45 17.62 8.55
C HIS A 178 15.12 18.09 7.94
N ALA A 179 15.15 18.72 6.75
CA ALA A 179 13.94 19.17 6.07
C ALA A 179 12.94 18.04 5.75
N PHE A 180 13.41 16.82 5.47
CA PHE A 180 12.56 15.66 5.22
C PHE A 180 11.92 15.10 6.50
N ASN A 181 12.61 15.18 7.64
CA ASN A 181 12.14 14.63 8.91
C ASN A 181 11.34 15.63 9.77
N VAL A 182 11.47 16.95 9.54
CA VAL A 182 10.64 17.99 10.21
C VAL A 182 9.50 18.52 9.34
N LYS A 183 9.24 17.88 8.19
CA LYS A 183 8.12 18.25 7.32
C LYS A 183 6.79 17.96 8.03
N ALA A 184 5.82 18.86 7.85
CA ALA A 184 4.49 18.74 8.41
C ALA A 184 4.42 18.68 9.96
N ASN A 185 5.38 19.27 10.69
CA ASN A 185 5.27 19.44 12.15
C ASN A 185 3.96 20.12 12.60
N ALA A 186 3.36 20.97 11.77
CA ALA A 186 2.05 21.57 12.03
C ALA A 186 0.90 20.54 12.15
N ASN A 187 1.11 19.31 11.66
CA ASN A 187 0.15 18.21 11.79
C ASN A 187 0.20 17.54 13.18
N GLU A 188 1.11 17.92 14.09
CA GLU A 188 1.20 17.34 15.44
C GLU A 188 -0.15 17.38 16.17
N LEU A 189 -0.81 18.54 16.19
CA LEU A 189 -2.13 18.71 16.80
C LEU A 189 -3.21 17.86 16.09
N VAL A 190 -3.16 17.77 14.76
CA VAL A 190 -4.09 16.96 13.95
C VAL A 190 -3.90 15.47 14.23
N VAL A 191 -2.65 15.02 14.44
CA VAL A 191 -2.34 13.63 14.81
C VAL A 191 -2.84 13.31 16.22
N VAL A 192 -2.65 14.22 17.20
CA VAL A 192 -3.18 14.05 18.56
C VAL A 192 -4.72 13.98 18.55
N GLU A 193 -5.38 14.88 17.83
CA GLU A 193 -6.84 14.88 17.66
C GLU A 193 -7.33 13.59 16.98
N MET A 194 -6.66 13.15 15.90
CA MET A 194 -6.94 11.89 15.21
C MET A 194 -6.77 10.67 16.13
N LEU A 195 -5.75 10.65 16.99
CA LEU A 195 -5.52 9.55 17.94
C LEU A 195 -6.62 9.50 19.02
N GLN A 196 -7.06 10.67 19.50
CA GLN A 196 -8.17 10.78 20.43
C GLN A 196 -9.48 10.28 19.81
N LEU A 197 -9.85 10.78 18.62
CA LEU A 197 -11.06 10.36 17.90
C LEU A 197 -11.06 8.87 17.56
N ARG A 198 -9.89 8.31 17.19
CA ARG A 198 -9.72 6.86 16.96
C ARG A 198 -9.90 6.04 18.24
N HIS A 199 -9.42 6.53 19.39
CA HIS A 199 -9.64 5.87 20.68
C HIS A 199 -11.12 5.89 21.10
N GLU A 200 -11.79 7.04 20.94
CA GLU A 200 -13.23 7.18 21.20
C GLU A 200 -14.07 6.26 20.29
N LEU A 201 -13.74 6.17 19.01
CA LEU A 201 -14.36 5.23 18.07
C LEU A 201 -14.20 3.77 18.52
N ALA A 202 -13.01 3.37 18.97
CA ALA A 202 -12.77 2.02 19.48
C ALA A 202 -13.64 1.70 20.70
N GLN A 203 -13.72 2.62 21.67
CA GLN A 203 -14.56 2.48 22.86
C GLN A 203 -16.05 2.39 22.51
N LEU A 204 -16.54 3.21 21.58
CA LEU A 204 -17.93 3.18 21.11
C LEU A 204 -18.30 1.84 20.44
N LEU A 205 -17.34 1.20 19.79
CA LEU A 205 -17.49 -0.11 19.15
C LEU A 205 -17.17 -1.30 20.09
N GLY A 206 -16.88 -1.04 21.37
CA GLY A 206 -16.66 -2.06 22.40
C GLY A 206 -15.24 -2.66 22.45
N PHE A 207 -14.27 -2.07 21.75
CA PHE A 207 -12.86 -2.45 21.79
C PHE A 207 -12.11 -1.61 22.84
N ALA A 208 -11.08 -2.17 23.48
CA ALA A 208 -10.30 -1.41 24.47
C ALA A 208 -9.32 -0.43 23.81
N THR A 209 -8.85 -0.76 22.61
CA THR A 209 -7.84 0.04 21.88
C THR A 209 -8.14 0.10 20.38
N PHE A 210 -7.66 1.15 19.69
CA PHE A 210 -7.81 1.24 18.23
C PHE A 210 -7.00 0.18 17.49
N ALA A 211 -5.91 -0.31 18.09
CA ALA A 211 -5.16 -1.46 17.60
C ALA A 211 -6.03 -2.73 17.53
N GLU A 212 -6.83 -3.02 18.56
CA GLU A 212 -7.78 -4.15 18.55
C GLU A 212 -8.87 -3.97 17.50
N LEU A 213 -9.51 -2.79 17.44
CA LEU A 213 -10.51 -2.47 16.42
C LEU A 213 -9.92 -2.66 15.00
N SER A 214 -8.68 -2.22 14.78
CA SER A 214 -8.01 -2.33 13.48
C SER A 214 -7.54 -3.74 13.14
N LEU A 215 -7.39 -4.64 14.12
CA LEU A 215 -7.05 -6.04 13.89
C LEU A 215 -8.27 -6.95 13.73
N ALA A 216 -9.46 -6.51 14.17
CA ALA A 216 -10.70 -7.27 14.08
C ALA A 216 -11.10 -7.67 12.65
N ASN A 217 -10.51 -7.05 11.62
CA ASN A 217 -10.69 -7.34 10.20
C ASN A 217 -9.36 -7.56 9.44
N LYS A 218 -8.29 -8.00 10.11
CA LYS A 218 -6.98 -8.30 9.50
C LYS A 218 -6.61 -9.77 9.65
N VAL A 219 -5.60 -10.22 8.90
CA VAL A 219 -5.14 -11.63 8.92
C VAL A 219 -4.42 -11.97 10.22
N ALA A 220 -3.77 -11.00 10.87
CA ALA A 220 -3.10 -11.22 12.15
C ALA A 220 -4.11 -11.38 13.31
N PRO A 221 -4.00 -12.45 14.13
CA PRO A 221 -5.10 -12.89 15.00
C PRO A 221 -5.25 -12.12 16.32
N SER A 222 -4.23 -11.35 16.74
CA SER A 222 -4.26 -10.52 17.96
C SER A 222 -3.08 -9.55 17.99
N VAL A 223 -3.16 -8.52 18.86
CA VAL A 223 -2.03 -7.62 19.16
C VAL A 223 -0.80 -8.41 19.64
N ASP A 224 -1.01 -9.42 20.49
CA ASP A 224 0.07 -10.25 21.03
C ASP A 224 0.79 -11.07 19.93
N ALA A 225 0.03 -11.72 19.04
CA ALA A 225 0.62 -12.50 17.94
C ALA A 225 1.39 -11.63 16.95
N VAL A 226 0.98 -10.37 16.80
CA VAL A 226 1.74 -9.34 16.09
C VAL A 226 3.05 -9.08 16.84
N LEU A 227 3.01 -8.70 18.12
CA LEU A 227 4.22 -8.43 18.91
C LEU A 227 5.20 -9.62 18.94
N ASP A 228 4.72 -10.85 19.14
CA ASP A 228 5.55 -12.07 19.18
C ASP A 228 6.33 -12.29 17.87
N THR A 229 5.65 -12.25 16.72
CA THR A 229 6.24 -12.40 15.38
C THR A 229 7.38 -11.40 15.16
N LEU A 230 7.19 -10.22 15.73
CA LEU A 230 8.02 -9.08 15.50
C LEU A 230 9.26 -9.10 16.40
N GLU A 231 9.10 -9.43 17.68
CA GLU A 231 10.24 -9.67 18.58
C GLU A 231 11.14 -10.79 18.03
N GLU A 232 10.57 -11.87 17.48
CA GLU A 232 11.32 -12.94 16.79
C GLU A 232 12.21 -12.40 15.64
N LEU A 233 11.69 -11.45 14.87
CA LEU A 233 12.41 -10.83 13.74
C LEU A 233 13.47 -9.82 14.20
N ARG A 234 13.20 -9.01 15.23
CA ARG A 234 14.20 -8.08 15.82
C ARG A 234 15.37 -8.84 16.40
N ASP A 235 15.12 -9.87 17.19
CA ASP A 235 16.17 -10.59 17.92
C ASP A 235 17.18 -11.23 16.96
N LYS A 236 16.75 -11.53 15.72
CA LYS A 236 17.60 -11.98 14.62
C LYS A 236 18.20 -10.81 13.82
N ALA A 237 17.44 -9.76 13.51
CA ALA A 237 17.87 -8.64 12.67
C ALA A 237 18.86 -7.68 13.34
N LEU A 238 18.66 -7.37 14.63
CA LEU A 238 19.39 -6.33 15.36
C LEU A 238 20.89 -6.62 15.51
N PRO A 239 21.34 -7.82 15.92
CA PRO A 239 22.78 -8.14 16.02
C PRO A 239 23.49 -8.01 14.67
N ARG A 240 22.78 -8.35 13.58
CA ARG A 240 23.27 -8.21 12.22
C ARG A 240 23.33 -6.75 11.77
N SER A 241 22.31 -5.94 12.04
CA SER A 241 22.33 -4.49 11.76
C SER A 241 23.52 -3.80 12.45
N GLN A 242 23.79 -4.16 13.71
CA GLN A 242 24.94 -3.65 14.45
C GLN A 242 26.28 -4.06 13.82
N ALA A 243 26.38 -5.27 13.23
CA ALA A 243 27.57 -5.70 12.50
C ALA A 243 27.71 -4.99 11.14
N GLU A 244 26.60 -4.79 10.42
CA GLU A 244 26.55 -4.05 9.15
C GLU A 244 26.96 -2.57 9.36
N LEU A 245 26.55 -1.94 10.46
CA LEU A 245 26.97 -0.58 10.81
C LEU A 245 28.46 -0.50 11.11
N ARG A 246 29.04 -1.42 11.90
CA ARG A 246 30.49 -1.45 12.18
C ARG A 246 31.32 -1.56 10.89
N LEU A 247 30.92 -2.43 9.96
CA LEU A 247 31.58 -2.55 8.66
C LEU A 247 31.49 -1.26 7.84
N LEU A 248 30.37 -0.54 7.93
CA LEU A 248 30.21 0.75 7.26
C LEU A 248 31.07 1.85 7.91
N GLU A 249 31.22 1.85 9.24
CA GLU A 249 32.11 2.76 9.97
C GLU A 249 33.59 2.49 9.68
N GLU A 250 34.00 1.21 9.61
CA GLU A 250 35.36 0.81 9.18
C GLU A 250 35.64 1.24 7.74
N PHE A 251 34.69 1.04 6.82
CA PHE A 251 34.80 1.49 5.43
C PHE A 251 34.86 3.02 5.33
N ALA A 252 34.04 3.74 6.09
CA ALA A 252 34.02 5.19 6.17
C ALA A 252 35.36 5.76 6.70
N ALA A 253 35.91 5.16 7.76
CA ALA A 253 37.21 5.54 8.33
C ALA A 253 38.36 5.36 7.32
N SER A 254 38.35 4.29 6.52
CA SER A 254 39.36 4.06 5.48
C SER A 254 39.30 5.00 4.27
N HIS A 255 38.30 5.90 4.23
CA HIS A 255 38.12 6.92 3.20
C HIS A 255 38.02 8.35 3.80
N ASP A 256 38.63 8.57 4.97
CA ASP A 256 38.67 9.86 5.70
C ASP A 256 37.29 10.48 6.00
N HIS A 257 36.22 9.68 6.05
CA HIS A 257 34.88 10.17 6.37
C HIS A 257 34.72 10.37 7.90
N PRO A 258 34.10 11.48 8.35
CA PRO A 258 33.85 11.70 9.78
C PRO A 258 33.02 10.58 10.43
N LEU A 259 33.38 10.26 11.69
CA LEU A 259 32.68 9.33 12.58
C LEU A 259 32.21 10.04 13.87
N PRO A 260 31.19 9.53 14.58
CA PRO A 260 30.36 8.37 14.22
C PRO A 260 29.43 8.67 13.06
N LEU A 261 29.10 7.63 12.26
CA LEU A 261 28.20 7.80 11.11
C LEU A 261 26.81 8.26 11.57
N GLN A 262 26.27 9.27 10.88
CA GLN A 262 24.93 9.79 11.16
C GLN A 262 23.91 9.18 10.19
N GLN A 263 22.61 9.30 10.49
CA GLN A 263 21.55 8.68 9.66
C GLN A 263 21.56 9.14 8.19
N TRP A 264 22.06 10.36 7.92
CA TRP A 264 22.22 10.92 6.58
C TRP A 264 23.50 10.49 5.84
N ASP A 265 24.39 9.73 6.48
CA ASP A 265 25.62 9.22 5.88
C ASP A 265 25.46 7.76 5.38
N ILE A 266 24.45 7.04 5.87
CA ILE A 266 24.21 5.60 5.57
C ILE A 266 23.96 5.26 4.08
N PRO A 267 23.13 5.99 3.29
CA PRO A 267 22.55 5.39 2.08
C PRO A 267 23.33 5.58 0.75
N TYR A 268 24.62 5.95 0.77
CA TYR A 268 25.34 6.54 -0.38
C TYR A 268 25.68 5.63 -1.62
N CYS A 269 24.82 5.48 -2.66
CA CYS A 269 25.18 4.91 -4.00
C CYS A 269 24.13 5.05 -5.17
N LEU A 270 24.57 5.43 -6.40
CA LEU A 270 23.83 5.91 -7.63
C LEU A 270 22.54 5.17 -8.08
N MET A 271 21.68 5.89 -8.83
CA MET A 271 20.26 5.59 -9.18
C MET A 271 19.91 4.09 -9.14
N THR A 272 19.02 3.72 -8.23
CA THR A 272 19.18 2.44 -7.52
C THR A 272 18.30 1.31 -8.01
N PHE A 273 18.77 0.08 -7.80
CA PHE A 273 17.96 -1.14 -7.99
C PHE A 273 16.61 -1.10 -7.24
N ASN A 274 16.54 -0.33 -6.14
CA ASN A 274 15.30 -0.03 -5.44
C ASN A 274 14.22 0.60 -6.34
N ASP A 275 14.60 1.43 -7.32
CA ASP A 275 13.65 2.13 -8.19
C ASP A 275 13.06 1.17 -9.24
N LEU A 276 13.86 0.19 -9.70
CA LEU A 276 13.41 -0.97 -10.47
C LEU A 276 12.49 -1.87 -9.63
N ALA A 277 12.85 -2.14 -8.37
CA ALA A 277 12.03 -2.93 -7.45
C ALA A 277 10.68 -2.23 -7.14
N LEU A 278 10.67 -0.91 -7.00
CA LEU A 278 9.43 -0.12 -6.86
C LEU A 278 8.55 -0.23 -8.11
N LEU A 279 9.13 -0.14 -9.32
CA LEU A 279 8.39 -0.33 -10.57
C LEU A 279 7.75 -1.73 -10.64
N PHE A 280 8.53 -2.78 -10.34
CA PHE A 280 8.00 -4.15 -10.28
C PHE A 280 6.92 -4.32 -9.22
N GLY A 281 7.07 -3.68 -8.06
CA GLY A 281 6.04 -3.62 -7.03
C GLY A 281 4.73 -3.02 -7.53
N ARG A 282 4.78 -1.93 -8.31
CA ARG A 282 3.58 -1.33 -8.96
C ARG A 282 2.98 -2.24 -10.03
N VAL A 283 3.81 -2.97 -10.80
CA VAL A 283 3.34 -4.01 -11.72
C VAL A 283 2.65 -5.15 -10.97
N GLY A 284 3.04 -5.47 -9.73
CA GLY A 284 2.33 -6.42 -8.88
C GLY A 284 0.88 -6.02 -8.59
N ILE A 285 0.65 -4.74 -8.27
CA ILE A 285 -0.71 -4.19 -8.09
C ILE A 285 -1.48 -4.28 -9.41
N GLY A 286 -0.89 -3.80 -10.52
CA GLY A 286 -1.53 -3.79 -11.84
C GLY A 286 -1.84 -5.19 -12.39
N LEU A 287 -0.97 -6.18 -12.16
CA LEU A 287 -1.22 -7.58 -12.53
C LEU A 287 -2.38 -8.15 -11.74
N ARG A 288 -2.42 -7.91 -10.43
CA ARG A 288 -3.52 -8.40 -9.61
C ARG A 288 -4.84 -7.77 -10.08
N ILE A 289 -4.85 -6.45 -10.27
CA ILE A 289 -5.96 -5.68 -10.83
C ILE A 289 -6.48 -6.30 -12.15
N ALA A 290 -5.59 -6.54 -13.11
CA ALA A 290 -5.95 -7.02 -14.45
C ALA A 290 -6.33 -8.51 -14.50
N LEU A 291 -6.11 -9.26 -13.41
CA LEU A 291 -6.29 -10.70 -13.33
C LEU A 291 -7.28 -11.13 -12.24
N THR A 292 -8.08 -10.18 -11.74
CA THR A 292 -9.20 -10.45 -10.83
C THR A 292 -10.19 -11.44 -11.43
N SER A 293 -10.81 -12.28 -10.61
CA SER A 293 -12.03 -13.02 -10.98
C SER A 293 -13.28 -12.52 -10.24
N ALA A 294 -13.24 -11.28 -9.77
CA ALA A 294 -14.38 -10.54 -9.22
C ALA A 294 -15.52 -10.33 -10.22
N GLU A 295 -16.74 -10.20 -9.70
CA GLU A 295 -17.92 -9.78 -10.49
C GLU A 295 -18.61 -8.50 -9.95
N TYR A 296 -18.23 -7.98 -8.77
CA TYR A 296 -18.76 -6.75 -8.14
C TYR A 296 -17.65 -5.69 -7.98
N THR A 297 -17.92 -4.40 -7.73
CA THR A 297 -16.91 -3.30 -7.73
C THR A 297 -16.45 -2.84 -6.36
N ALA A 298 -17.34 -2.74 -5.37
CA ALA A 298 -16.92 -2.81 -3.96
C ALA A 298 -16.23 -4.15 -3.65
N ALA A 299 -16.47 -5.12 -4.54
CA ALA A 299 -15.75 -6.35 -4.68
C ALA A 299 -14.80 -6.39 -5.91
N SER A 300 -14.29 -5.25 -6.43
CA SER A 300 -13.16 -5.15 -7.40
C SER A 300 -12.39 -3.80 -7.40
N GLY A 301 -11.97 -3.28 -6.24
CA GLY A 301 -11.24 -2.01 -6.10
C GLY A 301 -9.78 -2.10 -5.56
N MET A 302 -9.60 -1.83 -4.27
CA MET A 302 -8.58 -2.39 -3.35
C MET A 302 -9.13 -2.54 -1.90
N GLU A 303 -10.39 -2.15 -1.66
CA GLU A 303 -11.00 -1.89 -0.35
C GLU A 303 -11.37 -3.15 0.45
N GLY A 304 -11.46 -4.31 -0.21
CA GLY A 304 -11.93 -5.57 0.35
C GLY A 304 -10.91 -6.71 0.35
N ILE A 305 -9.63 -6.37 0.23
CA ILE A 305 -8.56 -7.18 0.86
C ILE A 305 -8.23 -6.58 2.22
N GLU A 306 -7.92 -7.46 3.16
CA GLU A 306 -7.19 -7.17 4.36
C GLU A 306 -5.83 -6.53 4.01
N MET A 307 -5.57 -5.39 4.63
CA MET A 307 -4.47 -4.47 4.27
C MET A 307 -3.07 -5.10 4.42
N ASP A 308 -2.93 -6.11 5.29
CA ASP A 308 -1.71 -6.90 5.53
C ASP A 308 -1.48 -8.00 4.47
N ALA A 309 -2.45 -8.26 3.60
CA ALA A 309 -2.31 -9.11 2.41
C ALA A 309 -2.17 -8.31 1.09
N LEU A 310 -2.73 -7.10 1.02
CA LEU A 310 -2.66 -6.21 -0.16
C LEU A 310 -1.22 -6.00 -0.70
N ALA A 311 -0.22 -5.98 0.19
CA ALA A 311 1.17 -5.81 -0.20
C ALA A 311 1.88 -7.09 -0.67
N VAL A 312 1.24 -8.27 -0.64
CA VAL A 312 1.86 -9.55 -1.06
C VAL A 312 2.24 -9.56 -2.55
N PRO A 313 1.39 -9.16 -3.52
CA PRO A 313 1.80 -9.06 -4.92
C PRO A 313 2.94 -8.05 -5.15
N VAL A 314 2.97 -6.96 -4.37
CA VAL A 314 4.01 -5.93 -4.41
C VAL A 314 5.36 -6.49 -3.95
N ALA A 315 5.37 -7.15 -2.79
CA ALA A 315 6.54 -7.80 -2.21
C ALA A 315 7.01 -9.00 -3.04
N MET A 316 6.09 -9.73 -3.67
CA MET A 316 6.40 -10.83 -4.58
C MET A 316 7.10 -10.34 -5.85
N MET A 317 6.56 -9.32 -6.53
CA MET A 317 7.12 -8.86 -7.80
C MET A 317 8.52 -8.26 -7.67
N LYS A 318 8.83 -7.60 -6.54
CA LYS A 318 10.20 -7.14 -6.19
C LYS A 318 11.24 -8.26 -6.21
N ARG A 319 10.83 -9.52 -5.97
CA ARG A 319 11.74 -10.68 -5.90
C ARG A 319 12.14 -11.16 -7.28
N PHE A 320 11.25 -11.04 -8.27
CA PHE A 320 11.58 -11.39 -9.65
C PHE A 320 12.73 -10.55 -10.20
N CYS A 321 12.89 -9.30 -9.76
CA CYS A 321 14.08 -8.49 -10.07
C CYS A 321 15.40 -9.22 -9.74
N TYR A 322 15.43 -10.04 -8.68
CA TYR A 322 16.60 -10.81 -8.23
C TYR A 322 16.50 -12.32 -8.57
N HIS A 323 15.58 -12.75 -9.45
CA HIS A 323 15.31 -14.18 -9.65
C HIS A 323 16.47 -14.93 -10.30
N SER A 324 17.08 -14.36 -11.32
CA SER A 324 18.27 -14.92 -11.94
C SER A 324 19.12 -13.84 -12.60
N VAL A 325 20.41 -14.16 -12.74
CA VAL A 325 21.35 -13.44 -13.60
C VAL A 325 20.75 -13.23 -14.99
N ASP A 326 20.14 -14.27 -15.57
CA ASP A 326 19.55 -14.22 -16.91
C ASP A 326 18.36 -13.27 -16.99
N PHE A 327 17.54 -13.18 -15.94
CA PHE A 327 16.44 -12.22 -15.89
C PHE A 327 16.97 -10.78 -15.87
N ILE A 328 17.90 -10.47 -14.95
CA ILE A 328 18.52 -9.13 -14.87
C ILE A 328 19.16 -8.78 -16.22
N LYS A 329 19.94 -9.71 -16.79
CA LYS A 329 20.57 -9.59 -18.12
C LYS A 329 19.57 -9.35 -19.25
N SER A 330 18.38 -9.95 -19.20
CA SER A 330 17.34 -9.76 -20.21
C SER A 330 16.70 -8.35 -20.18
N ILE A 331 16.67 -7.71 -19.01
CA ILE A 331 16.12 -6.35 -18.82
C ILE A 331 17.20 -5.26 -18.75
N SER A 332 18.49 -5.62 -18.72
CA SER A 332 19.61 -4.69 -18.59
C SER A 332 20.45 -4.60 -19.87
N SER A 333 20.51 -3.42 -20.48
CA SER A 333 21.53 -3.07 -21.47
C SER A 333 21.93 -1.60 -21.31
N HIS A 334 23.14 -1.25 -21.75
CA HIS A 334 23.60 0.12 -21.73
C HIS A 334 22.80 0.96 -22.75
N TYR A 335 22.05 1.96 -22.28
CA TYR A 335 21.03 2.68 -23.06
C TYR A 335 21.49 3.23 -24.43
N GLN A 336 22.76 3.61 -24.58
CA GLN A 336 23.33 4.08 -25.87
C GLN A 336 23.98 2.99 -26.74
N THR A 337 24.62 1.99 -26.14
CA THR A 337 25.49 1.04 -26.86
C THR A 337 24.84 -0.33 -27.01
N HIS A 338 23.71 -0.55 -26.31
CA HIS A 338 22.94 -1.79 -26.21
C HIS A 338 23.76 -3.02 -25.77
N GLN A 339 24.97 -2.81 -25.26
CA GLN A 339 25.80 -3.84 -24.65
C GLN A 339 25.10 -4.38 -23.39
N PRO A 340 25.08 -5.71 -23.14
CA PRO A 340 24.55 -6.28 -21.91
C PRO A 340 25.45 -5.93 -20.73
N LEU A 341 24.91 -6.03 -19.50
CA LEU A 341 25.73 -5.90 -18.30
C LEU A 341 26.82 -7.00 -18.25
N PRO A 342 28.07 -6.67 -17.83
CA PRO A 342 29.10 -7.68 -17.64
C PRO A 342 28.70 -8.71 -16.58
N GLN A 343 29.05 -9.98 -16.82
CA GLN A 343 28.73 -11.08 -15.90
C GLN A 343 29.23 -10.80 -14.47
N THR A 344 30.45 -10.27 -14.37
CA THR A 344 31.09 -9.88 -13.09
C THR A 344 30.31 -8.83 -12.29
N ASP A 345 29.46 -8.05 -12.93
CA ASP A 345 28.64 -7.03 -12.26
C ASP A 345 27.23 -7.55 -11.95
N LEU A 346 26.69 -8.45 -12.79
CA LEU A 346 25.50 -9.23 -12.46
C LEU A 346 25.72 -10.07 -11.19
N ASP A 347 26.87 -10.74 -11.09
CA ASP A 347 27.24 -11.56 -9.93
C ASP A 347 27.32 -10.71 -8.64
N LYS A 348 27.87 -9.49 -8.73
CA LYS A 348 27.91 -8.52 -7.61
C LYS A 348 26.51 -8.05 -7.21
N ILE A 349 25.62 -7.77 -8.18
CA ILE A 349 24.24 -7.34 -7.91
C ILE A 349 23.46 -8.45 -7.18
N VAL A 350 23.63 -9.70 -7.59
CA VAL A 350 23.01 -10.86 -6.92
C VAL A 350 23.60 -11.05 -5.52
N ALA A 351 24.92 -10.95 -5.35
CA ALA A 351 25.57 -11.03 -4.04
C ALA A 351 25.12 -9.88 -3.08
N ALA A 352 24.90 -8.69 -3.63
CA ALA A 352 24.42 -7.52 -2.89
C ALA A 352 22.94 -7.60 -2.45
N LYS A 353 22.17 -8.63 -2.86
CA LYS A 353 20.79 -8.88 -2.39
C LYS A 353 20.66 -8.92 -0.85
N ARG A 354 21.75 -9.27 -0.15
CA ARG A 354 21.85 -9.36 1.32
C ARG A 354 22.60 -8.18 1.99
N PHE A 355 23.00 -7.16 1.22
CA PHE A 355 23.70 -5.99 1.75
C PHE A 355 22.77 -5.13 2.62
N MET A 356 23.22 -4.79 3.84
CA MET A 356 22.44 -4.04 4.83
C MET A 356 21.04 -4.63 5.11
N ALA A 357 20.90 -5.94 5.00
CA ALA A 357 19.62 -6.62 5.13
C ALA A 357 19.11 -6.57 6.58
N GLY A 358 20.02 -6.68 7.56
CA GLY A 358 19.71 -6.50 8.98
C GLY A 358 19.25 -5.07 9.28
N THR A 359 19.96 -4.05 8.79
CA THR A 359 19.60 -2.63 8.97
C THR A 359 18.30 -2.27 8.26
N THR A 360 18.07 -2.81 7.06
CA THR A 360 16.82 -2.59 6.31
C THR A 360 15.63 -3.20 7.05
N LEU A 361 15.76 -4.43 7.54
CA LEU A 361 14.71 -5.09 8.33
C LEU A 361 14.49 -4.36 9.66
N THR A 362 15.55 -4.02 10.38
CA THR A 362 15.48 -3.27 11.65
C THR A 362 14.77 -1.93 11.46
N ARG A 363 15.06 -1.16 10.40
CA ARG A 363 14.35 0.10 10.12
C ARG A 363 12.85 -0.13 9.84
N GLN A 364 12.50 -1.19 9.11
CA GLN A 364 11.08 -1.52 8.90
C GLN A 364 10.42 -1.88 10.23
N LEU A 365 11.01 -2.81 10.99
CA LEU A 365 10.58 -3.17 12.35
C LEU A 365 10.36 -1.92 13.22
N SER A 366 11.31 -0.97 13.24
CA SER A 366 11.23 0.26 14.05
C SER A 366 10.19 1.29 13.61
N LEU A 367 10.07 1.60 12.32
CA LEU A 367 8.96 2.45 11.83
C LEU A 367 7.62 1.85 12.18
N ALA A 368 7.61 0.52 12.07
CA ALA A 368 6.46 -0.23 12.35
C ALA A 368 6.16 -0.10 13.88
N ALA A 369 7.12 -0.21 14.78
CA ALA A 369 6.90 -0.09 16.23
C ALA A 369 5.93 0.98 16.75
N ILE A 370 6.13 2.19 16.23
CA ILE A 370 5.60 3.41 16.81
C ILE A 370 4.07 3.41 16.79
N ASP A 371 3.45 2.94 15.70
CA ASP A 371 2.01 3.10 15.49
C ASP A 371 1.13 1.97 16.06
N LEU A 372 1.66 0.75 16.29
CA LEU A 372 0.95 -0.20 17.16
C LEU A 372 0.87 0.37 18.57
N SER A 373 1.99 0.91 19.06
CA SER A 373 2.04 1.55 20.36
C SER A 373 1.13 2.78 20.45
N VAL A 374 1.18 3.74 19.51
CA VAL A 374 0.29 4.90 19.59
C VAL A 374 -1.19 4.54 19.41
N HIS A 375 -1.54 3.39 18.81
CA HIS A 375 -2.92 2.92 18.73
C HIS A 375 -3.35 1.93 19.83
N HIS A 376 -2.40 1.37 20.59
CA HIS A 376 -2.66 0.46 21.71
C HIS A 376 -2.55 1.15 23.08
N HIS A 377 -1.65 2.12 23.24
CA HIS A 377 -1.40 2.79 24.53
C HIS A 377 -2.03 4.19 24.66
N HIS A 378 -2.49 4.82 23.56
CA HIS A 378 -3.20 6.09 23.65
C HIS A 378 -4.51 5.95 24.44
N GLY A 379 -4.76 6.88 25.36
CA GLY A 379 -5.88 6.82 26.32
C GLY A 379 -5.62 5.96 27.57
N THR A 380 -4.53 5.19 27.62
CA THR A 380 -4.09 4.50 28.84
C THR A 380 -3.24 5.41 29.73
N SER A 381 -2.95 4.99 30.98
CA SER A 381 -2.14 5.79 31.92
C SER A 381 -0.67 5.98 31.52
N ALA A 382 -0.23 5.45 30.36
CA ALA A 382 1.11 5.60 29.83
C ALA A 382 1.17 6.77 28.84
N THR A 383 1.62 7.94 29.30
CA THR A 383 1.87 9.10 28.42
C THR A 383 3.03 8.81 27.47
N ILE A 384 2.79 8.90 26.16
CA ILE A 384 3.82 8.74 25.14
C ILE A 384 4.65 10.03 25.07
N THR A 385 5.89 9.98 25.56
CA THR A 385 6.90 11.05 25.46
C THR A 385 7.88 10.79 24.31
N ALA A 386 8.68 11.78 23.92
CA ALA A 386 9.73 11.59 22.91
C ALA A 386 10.70 10.44 23.26
N ASP A 387 11.14 10.35 24.53
CA ASP A 387 11.97 9.25 25.02
C ASP A 387 11.26 7.89 24.93
N SER A 388 9.94 7.87 25.10
CA SER A 388 9.15 6.66 24.89
C SER A 388 9.07 6.29 23.41
N THR A 389 9.10 7.24 22.48
CA THR A 389 9.08 6.95 21.04
C THR A 389 10.34 6.21 20.60
N ASP A 390 11.52 6.55 21.15
CA ASP A 390 12.78 5.84 20.88
C ASP A 390 12.82 4.46 21.55
N ALA A 391 12.32 4.32 22.79
CA ALA A 391 12.13 3.02 23.44
C ALA A 391 11.06 2.16 22.75
N LEU A 392 10.08 2.80 22.11
CA LEU A 392 9.08 2.14 21.29
C LEU A 392 9.65 1.75 19.95
N VAL A 393 10.55 2.52 19.33
CA VAL A 393 11.30 2.14 18.11
C VAL A 393 12.02 0.78 18.22
N GLU A 394 12.28 0.26 19.43
CA GLU A 394 12.76 -1.12 19.70
C GLU A 394 11.65 -2.20 19.77
N LYS A 395 10.36 -1.83 19.70
CA LYS A 395 9.13 -2.63 19.99
C LYS A 395 7.98 -2.55 18.94
N ILE A 396 8.38 -2.55 17.67
CA ILE A 396 7.85 -3.21 16.47
C ILE A 396 6.31 -3.33 16.10
N LYS A 397 5.91 -2.99 14.82
CA LYS A 397 4.71 -3.45 14.00
C LYS A 397 5.25 -4.28 12.81
N HIS A 398 4.53 -4.63 11.74
CA HIS A 398 3.36 -5.50 11.61
C HIS A 398 3.05 -5.63 10.10
N GLU A 399 2.41 -4.62 9.51
CA GLU A 399 1.66 -4.76 8.24
C GLU A 399 2.53 -5.09 7.02
N TYR A 400 3.57 -4.29 6.76
CA TYR A 400 4.51 -4.57 5.68
C TYR A 400 5.26 -5.89 5.89
N ILE A 401 5.57 -6.22 7.14
CA ILE A 401 6.32 -7.43 7.49
C ILE A 401 5.49 -8.68 7.25
N TRP A 402 4.20 -8.68 7.61
CA TRP A 402 3.31 -9.82 7.38
C TRP A 402 3.17 -10.14 5.87
N SER A 403 3.03 -9.10 5.04
CA SER A 403 3.01 -9.23 3.58
C SER A 403 4.35 -9.71 2.99
N GLU A 404 5.49 -9.27 3.56
CA GLU A 404 6.81 -9.74 3.15
C GLU A 404 7.05 -11.20 3.55
N VAL A 405 6.64 -11.64 4.76
CA VAL A 405 6.70 -13.05 5.18
C VAL A 405 5.92 -13.94 4.20
N GLN A 406 4.69 -13.54 3.83
CA GLN A 406 3.90 -14.23 2.80
C GLN A 406 4.60 -14.22 1.44
N ALA A 407 5.14 -13.10 0.99
CA ALA A 407 5.84 -13.03 -0.29
C ALA A 407 7.14 -13.87 -0.31
N HIS A 408 7.91 -13.92 0.79
CA HIS A 408 9.07 -14.80 0.93
C HIS A 408 8.68 -16.28 0.81
N ASP A 409 7.70 -16.71 1.59
CA ASP A 409 7.30 -18.12 1.64
C ASP A 409 6.59 -18.57 0.36
N ALA A 410 5.84 -17.67 -0.29
CA ALA A 410 5.30 -17.93 -1.62
C ALA A 410 6.39 -17.99 -2.70
N TYR A 411 7.39 -17.10 -2.63
CA TYR A 411 8.48 -17.06 -3.61
C TYR A 411 9.39 -18.30 -3.55
N ALA A 412 9.54 -18.91 -2.37
CA ALA A 412 10.26 -20.18 -2.22
C ALA A 412 9.73 -21.27 -3.17
N CYS A 413 8.44 -21.30 -3.49
CA CYS A 413 7.89 -22.25 -4.49
C CYS A 413 8.43 -22.06 -5.92
N PHE A 414 8.99 -20.90 -6.26
CA PHE A 414 9.66 -20.65 -7.53
C PHE A 414 11.16 -20.97 -7.45
N GLU A 415 11.78 -20.87 -6.28
CA GLU A 415 13.16 -21.31 -6.04
C GLU A 415 13.23 -22.85 -5.99
N ASP A 416 12.22 -23.51 -5.40
CA ASP A 416 12.01 -24.97 -5.37
C ASP A 416 11.98 -25.62 -6.77
N THR A 417 11.67 -24.87 -7.85
CA THR A 417 11.67 -25.43 -9.22
C THR A 417 13.06 -25.51 -9.86
N GLN A 418 14.09 -24.95 -9.23
CA GLN A 418 15.50 -25.04 -9.63
C GLN A 418 15.76 -24.73 -11.13
N GLY A 419 14.97 -23.82 -11.71
CA GLY A 419 15.07 -23.42 -13.12
C GLY A 419 14.29 -24.29 -14.12
N ASP A 420 13.57 -25.33 -13.69
CA ASP A 420 12.67 -26.07 -14.59
C ASP A 420 11.52 -25.19 -15.08
N LEU A 421 11.56 -24.80 -16.35
CA LEU A 421 10.63 -23.83 -16.93
C LEU A 421 9.16 -24.32 -16.97
N PRO A 422 8.85 -25.60 -17.30
CA PRO A 422 7.54 -26.18 -17.08
C PRO A 422 7.00 -26.06 -15.64
N ALA A 423 7.74 -26.50 -14.62
CA ALA A 423 7.33 -26.38 -13.23
C ALA A 423 7.20 -24.92 -12.78
N TRP A 424 8.13 -24.05 -13.21
CA TRP A 424 8.10 -22.61 -12.94
C TRP A 424 6.83 -21.97 -13.52
N LYS A 425 6.47 -22.30 -14.77
CA LYS A 425 5.22 -21.84 -15.40
C LYS A 425 3.98 -22.40 -14.70
N ALA A 426 4.02 -23.64 -14.22
CA ALA A 426 2.94 -24.24 -13.45
C ALA A 426 2.76 -23.54 -12.08
N THR A 427 3.84 -23.19 -11.40
CA THR A 427 3.82 -22.39 -10.16
C THR A 427 3.38 -20.95 -10.43
N GLY A 428 3.81 -20.31 -11.53
CA GLY A 428 3.31 -19.00 -11.96
C GLY A 428 1.82 -19.01 -12.28
N LYS A 429 1.33 -20.04 -12.97
CA LYS A 429 -0.12 -20.26 -13.19
C LYS A 429 -0.86 -20.46 -11.87
N ARG A 430 -0.33 -21.26 -10.95
CA ARG A 430 -0.94 -21.46 -9.62
C ARG A 430 -0.99 -20.15 -8.83
N PHE A 431 0.07 -19.34 -8.84
CA PHE A 431 0.12 -18.02 -8.20
C PHE A 431 -0.94 -17.07 -8.76
N ARG A 432 -1.09 -17.04 -10.09
CA ARG A 432 -2.16 -16.32 -10.78
C ARG A 432 -3.53 -16.82 -10.33
N ASP A 433 -3.79 -18.11 -10.44
CA ASP A 433 -5.11 -18.75 -10.20
C ASP A 433 -5.48 -18.81 -8.70
N THR A 434 -4.64 -18.28 -7.79
CA THR A 434 -4.89 -18.22 -6.35
C THR A 434 -4.60 -16.83 -5.78
N ILE A 435 -3.34 -16.46 -5.53
CA ILE A 435 -3.00 -15.19 -4.88
C ILE A 435 -3.34 -13.96 -5.76
N LEU A 436 -3.35 -14.04 -7.09
CA LEU A 436 -3.78 -12.88 -7.91
C LEU A 436 -5.28 -12.86 -8.22
N ALA A 437 -5.89 -14.01 -8.52
CA ALA A 437 -7.30 -14.08 -8.88
C ALA A 437 -8.24 -14.13 -7.67
N LEU A 438 -7.77 -14.67 -6.53
CA LEU A 438 -8.57 -14.97 -5.33
C LEU A 438 -8.11 -14.24 -4.04
N SER A 439 -7.08 -13.37 -4.10
CA SER A 439 -6.88 -12.40 -3.01
C SER A 439 -7.96 -11.34 -3.15
N GLY A 440 -8.66 -11.08 -2.05
CA GLY A 440 -9.98 -10.50 -2.18
C GLY A 440 -10.90 -11.45 -2.95
N VAL A 441 -11.23 -12.61 -2.39
CA VAL A 441 -12.32 -13.51 -2.83
C VAL A 441 -12.58 -14.46 -1.69
N LEU A 442 -11.48 -15.09 -1.29
CA LEU A 442 -11.33 -15.86 -0.09
C LEU A 442 -10.51 -15.00 0.87
N HIS A 443 -10.66 -15.25 2.16
CA HIS A 443 -9.73 -14.72 3.17
C HIS A 443 -8.27 -15.01 2.73
N PRO A 444 -7.32 -14.05 2.77
CA PRO A 444 -6.02 -14.19 2.15
C PRO A 444 -5.19 -15.38 2.64
N THR A 445 -5.37 -15.79 3.90
CA THR A 445 -4.75 -17.05 4.40
C THR A 445 -5.20 -18.26 3.60
N LYS A 446 -6.45 -18.31 3.12
CA LYS A 446 -6.96 -19.40 2.29
C LYS A 446 -6.43 -19.33 0.85
N ALA A 447 -6.36 -18.13 0.26
CA ALA A 447 -5.68 -17.94 -1.02
C ALA A 447 -4.20 -18.37 -0.95
N PHE A 448 -3.52 -18.03 0.14
CA PHE A 448 -2.14 -18.45 0.42
C PHE A 448 -2.02 -19.97 0.65
N GLU A 449 -2.89 -20.58 1.47
CA GLU A 449 -2.89 -22.03 1.70
C GLU A 449 -3.14 -22.81 0.40
N LEU A 450 -4.03 -22.33 -0.48
CA LEU A 450 -4.28 -22.90 -1.81
C LEU A 450 -3.06 -22.78 -2.74
N PHE A 451 -2.32 -21.68 -2.67
CA PHE A 451 -1.08 -21.52 -3.43
C PHE A 451 0.05 -22.42 -2.93
N ARG A 452 0.28 -22.40 -1.61
CA ARG A 452 1.46 -22.96 -0.94
C ARG A 452 1.33 -24.44 -0.60
N GLY A 453 0.09 -24.94 -0.49
CA GLY A 453 -0.25 -26.29 -0.01
C GLY A 453 -0.13 -26.47 1.50
N ARG A 454 0.16 -25.39 2.26
CA ARG A 454 0.34 -25.38 3.71
C ARG A 454 0.18 -23.97 4.28
N LYS A 455 0.17 -23.87 5.61
CA LYS A 455 0.22 -22.61 6.35
C LYS A 455 1.53 -21.85 6.13
N LEU A 456 1.47 -20.56 6.44
CA LEU A 456 2.56 -19.59 6.38
C LEU A 456 3.68 -19.90 7.37
N HIS A 457 4.94 -19.72 6.97
CA HIS A 457 6.12 -19.82 7.83
C HIS A 457 7.15 -18.72 7.56
N THR A 458 7.82 -18.23 8.61
CA THR A 458 8.88 -17.20 8.56
C THR A 458 10.20 -17.70 7.97
N HIS A 459 10.39 -19.02 7.82
CA HIS A 459 11.68 -19.63 7.45
C HIS A 459 12.30 -19.08 6.16
N ALA A 460 11.53 -18.98 5.07
CA ALA A 460 12.01 -18.45 3.79
C ALA A 460 12.39 -16.96 3.86
N MET A 461 11.80 -16.20 4.80
CA MET A 461 12.21 -14.82 5.08
C MET A 461 13.56 -14.80 5.76
N LEU A 462 13.71 -15.56 6.86
CA LEU A 462 14.96 -15.66 7.60
C LEU A 462 16.11 -16.15 6.72
N GLU A 463 15.90 -17.19 5.90
CA GLU A 463 16.92 -17.70 4.99
C GLU A 463 17.37 -16.64 3.97
N GLN A 464 16.44 -15.97 3.30
CA GLN A 464 16.79 -14.96 2.31
C GLN A 464 17.52 -13.76 2.95
N TYR A 465 17.07 -13.29 4.11
CA TYR A 465 17.78 -12.26 4.87
C TYR A 465 19.14 -12.76 5.39
N GLY A 466 19.36 -14.08 5.51
CA GLY A 466 20.56 -14.68 6.08
C GLY A 466 20.57 -14.59 7.61
N LEU A 467 19.47 -15.01 8.21
CA LEU A 467 19.11 -14.90 9.64
C LEU A 467 18.61 -16.26 10.20
N LEU A 468 19.08 -17.36 9.61
CA LEU A 468 18.94 -18.72 10.14
C LEU A 468 20.14 -19.11 11.01
#